data_AF-I1CA21-F1
#
_entry.id   AF-I1CA21-F1
#
_cell.length_a   1.000
_cell.length_b   1.000
_cell.length_c   1.000
_cell.angle_alpha   90.00
_cell.angle_beta   90.00
_cell.angle_gamma   90.00
#
_symmetry.space_group_name_H-M   'P 1'
#
loop_
_entity.id
_entity.type
_entity.pdbx_description
1 polymer ?
#
loop_
_entity_poly.entity_id
_entity_poly.type
_entity_poly.pdbx_seq_one_letter_code
_entity_poly.pdbx_strand_id
1 'polypeptide(L)'
;MSINFIEEIDKKSESPYPIWALSAFNLATVPASFRKAPGLPNPLISLGFSFIFAGAGYVVNTGDTDNGAGIATAWSLSWAFLHAKKAILSRKPLPIALLGAVTANAYVYGKKTLKVNGYL
;
A
#
# COMPACT_ATOMS: atom_id res chain seq x y z
N MET A 1 -23.19 6.15 -13.43
CA MET A 1 -21.72 6.26 -13.44
C MET A 1 -21.05 5.57 -12.24
N SER A 2 -21.77 5.24 -11.16
CA SER A 2 -21.21 4.61 -9.94
C SER A 2 -20.92 3.10 -10.03
N ILE A 3 -21.69 2.34 -10.80
CA ILE A 3 -21.57 0.87 -10.90
C ILE A 3 -20.22 0.47 -11.51
N ASN A 4 -19.83 1.10 -12.62
CA ASN A 4 -18.58 0.79 -13.33
C ASN A 4 -17.32 1.05 -12.48
N PHE A 5 -17.34 2.04 -11.59
CA PHE A 5 -16.20 2.39 -10.76
C PHE A 5 -15.95 1.36 -9.64
N ILE A 6 -17.03 0.88 -9.01
CA ILE A 6 -16.99 -0.13 -7.96
C ILE A 6 -16.48 -1.47 -8.51
N GLU A 7 -16.93 -1.86 -9.70
CA GLU A 7 -16.44 -3.07 -10.40
C GLU A 7 -14.97 -2.95 -10.80
N GLU A 8 -14.53 -1.77 -11.23
CA GLU A 8 -13.13 -1.54 -11.58
C GLU A 8 -12.20 -1.66 -10.36
N ILE A 9 -12.64 -1.19 -9.20
CA ILE A 9 -11.90 -1.37 -7.94
C ILE A 9 -11.85 -2.85 -7.55
N ASP A 10 -12.98 -3.56 -7.65
CA ASP A 10 -13.02 -4.98 -7.34
C ASP A 10 -12.05 -5.75 -8.25
N LYS A 11 -12.04 -5.46 -9.56
CA LYS A 11 -11.07 -6.04 -10.50
C LYS A 11 -9.62 -5.68 -10.17
N LYS A 12 -9.34 -4.45 -9.73
CA LYS A 12 -7.98 -4.02 -9.33
C LYS A 12 -7.49 -4.73 -8.08
N SER A 13 -8.40 -5.10 -7.17
CA SER A 13 -8.06 -5.84 -5.94
C SER A 13 -7.59 -7.28 -6.21
N GLU A 14 -7.85 -7.79 -7.42
CA GLU A 14 -7.40 -9.11 -7.89
C GLU A 14 -6.11 -9.04 -8.71
N SER A 15 -5.64 -7.82 -9.01
CA SER A 15 -4.40 -7.60 -9.73
C SER A 15 -3.23 -7.41 -8.76
N PRO A 16 -2.04 -7.95 -9.05
CA PRO A 16 -0.84 -7.69 -8.24
C PRO A 16 -0.24 -6.30 -8.50
N TYR A 17 -0.61 -5.64 -9.62
CA TYR A 17 0.07 -4.43 -10.06
C TYR A 17 -0.07 -3.22 -9.11
N PRO A 18 -1.23 -2.92 -8.50
CA PRO A 18 -1.32 -1.80 -7.56
C PRO A 18 -0.34 -1.91 -6.38
N ILE A 19 -0.28 -3.09 -5.75
CA ILE A 19 0.59 -3.30 -4.59
C ILE A 19 2.08 -3.43 -4.97
N TRP A 20 2.39 -3.97 -6.15
CA TRP A 20 3.75 -3.94 -6.69
C TRP A 20 4.21 -2.53 -7.07
N ALA A 21 3.32 -1.70 -7.62
CA ALA A 21 3.61 -0.30 -7.87
C ALA A 21 3.91 0.45 -6.55
N LEU A 22 3.14 0.18 -5.48
CA LEU A 22 3.43 0.71 -4.16
C LEU A 22 4.77 0.20 -3.61
N SER A 23 5.07 -1.09 -3.76
CA SER A 23 6.35 -1.68 -3.37
C SER A 23 7.53 -0.96 -4.04
N ALA A 24 7.46 -0.81 -5.37
CA ALA A 24 8.47 -0.13 -6.17
C ALA A 24 8.60 1.34 -5.78
N PHE A 25 7.48 2.05 -5.58
CA PHE A 25 7.52 3.45 -5.18
C PHE A 25 8.13 3.63 -3.78
N ASN A 26 7.71 2.83 -2.80
CA ASN A 26 8.29 2.84 -1.47
C ASN A 26 9.79 2.50 -1.50
N LEU A 27 10.21 1.55 -2.35
CA LEU A 27 11.62 1.18 -2.53
C LEU A 27 12.42 2.33 -3.14
N ALA A 28 11.86 3.04 -4.12
CA ALA A 28 12.46 4.21 -4.73
C ALA A 28 12.67 5.37 -3.73
N THR A 29 11.95 5.38 -2.60
CA THR A 29 12.17 6.38 -1.54
C THR A 29 13.38 6.07 -0.65
N VAL A 30 13.90 4.84 -0.65
CA VAL A 30 14.99 4.39 0.25
C VAL A 30 16.24 5.28 0.17
N PRO A 31 16.75 5.72 -1.00
CA PRO A 31 17.87 6.64 -1.05
C PRO A 31 17.59 7.98 -0.36
N ALA A 32 16.34 8.47 -0.38
CA ALA A 32 15.95 9.67 0.35
C ALA A 32 15.83 9.40 1.85
N SER A 33 15.36 8.21 2.24
CA SER A 33 15.36 7.75 3.63
C SER A 33 16.77 7.67 4.23
N PHE A 34 17.78 7.22 3.46
CA PHE A 34 19.18 7.20 3.93
C PHE A 34 19.75 8.60 4.17
N ARG A 35 19.26 9.58 3.43
CA ARG A 35 19.56 11.01 3.62
C ARG A 35 18.69 11.66 4.72
N LYS A 36 17.91 10.87 5.46
CA LYS A 36 17.00 11.33 6.51
C LYS A 36 16.00 12.38 6.04
N ALA A 37 15.51 12.25 4.80
CA ALA A 37 14.54 13.20 4.26
C ALA A 37 13.29 13.29 5.19
N PRO A 38 12.84 14.51 5.56
CA PRO A 38 11.75 14.68 6.52
C PRO A 38 10.47 13.98 6.08
N GLY A 39 9.82 13.28 7.02
CA GLY A 39 8.53 12.61 6.80
C GLY A 39 8.62 11.20 6.21
N LEU A 40 9.79 10.74 5.75
CA LEU A 40 9.98 9.36 5.32
C LEU A 40 10.28 8.41 6.49
N PRO A 41 9.94 7.10 6.36
CA PRO A 41 10.36 6.09 7.31
C PRO A 41 11.90 5.93 7.34
N ASN A 42 12.41 5.28 8.39
CA ASN A 42 13.81 4.83 8.42
C ASN A 42 14.10 3.93 7.19
N PRO A 43 15.32 3.95 6.62
CA PRO A 43 15.70 3.07 5.50
C PRO A 43 15.35 1.59 5.68
N LEU A 44 15.62 0.99 6.85
CA LEU A 44 15.35 -0.42 7.11
C LEU A 44 13.85 -0.71 7.16
N ILE A 45 13.07 0.21 7.74
CA ILE A 45 11.61 0.13 7.76
C ILE A 45 11.07 0.27 6.33
N SER A 46 11.61 1.21 5.55
CA SER A 46 11.24 1.41 4.15
C SER A 46 11.51 0.13 3.33
N LEU A 47 12.69 -0.48 3.48
CA LEU A 47 13.01 -1.76 2.85
C LEU A 47 12.04 -2.87 3.28
N GLY A 48 11.78 -3.00 4.59
CA GLY A 48 10.85 -3.99 5.11
C GLY A 48 9.46 -3.88 4.49
N PHE A 49 8.88 -2.68 4.46
CA PHE A 49 7.58 -2.44 3.81
C PHE A 49 7.62 -2.72 2.31
N SER A 50 8.71 -2.37 1.60
CA SER A 50 8.84 -2.71 0.19
C SER A 50 8.80 -4.21 -0.06
N PHE A 51 9.51 -5.00 0.74
CA PHE A 51 9.47 -6.46 0.61
C PHE A 51 8.12 -7.05 0.97
N ILE A 52 7.46 -6.53 2.01
CA ILE A 52 6.11 -6.96 2.39
C ILE A 52 5.10 -6.67 1.27
N PHE A 53 5.12 -5.46 0.69
CA PHE A 53 4.24 -5.12 -0.44
C PHE A 53 4.55 -5.97 -1.68
N ALA A 54 5.82 -6.28 -1.95
CA ALA A 54 6.21 -7.19 -3.02
C ALA A 54 5.66 -8.60 -2.78
N GLY A 55 5.78 -9.10 -1.55
CA GLY A 55 5.24 -10.39 -1.11
C GLY A 55 3.72 -10.45 -1.21
N ALA A 56 3.00 -9.39 -0.82
CA ALA A 56 1.56 -9.32 -0.99
C ALA A 56 1.15 -9.48 -2.47
N GLY A 57 1.82 -8.75 -3.37
CA GLY A 57 1.58 -8.89 -4.81
C GLY A 57 1.98 -10.26 -5.36
N TYR A 58 3.01 -10.90 -4.81
CA TYR A 58 3.37 -12.27 -5.16
C TYR A 58 2.23 -13.26 -4.80
N VAL A 59 1.67 -13.15 -3.60
CA VAL A 59 0.53 -14.00 -3.16
C VAL A 59 -0.69 -13.81 -4.06
N VAL A 60 -1.01 -12.55 -4.42
CA VAL A 60 -2.06 -12.26 -5.42
C VAL A 60 -1.73 -12.92 -6.77
N ASN A 61 -0.49 -12.81 -7.23
CA ASN A 61 -0.05 -13.35 -8.52
C ASN A 61 -0.06 -14.90 -8.57
N THR A 62 0.07 -15.58 -7.44
CA THR A 62 -0.08 -17.05 -7.36
C THR A 62 -1.54 -17.52 -7.39
N GLY A 63 -2.50 -16.60 -7.49
CA GLY A 63 -3.94 -16.89 -7.54
C GLY A 63 -4.64 -16.78 -6.18
N ASP A 64 -3.90 -16.61 -5.09
CA ASP A 64 -4.44 -16.44 -3.74
C ASP A 64 -4.76 -14.96 -3.47
N THR A 65 -5.73 -14.45 -4.23
CA THR A 65 -6.07 -13.03 -4.21
C THR A 65 -6.67 -12.58 -2.87
N ASP A 66 -7.29 -13.49 -2.11
CA ASP A 66 -7.93 -13.18 -0.83
C ASP A 66 -6.90 -12.94 0.28
N ASN A 67 -5.93 -13.85 0.45
CA ASN A 67 -4.85 -13.66 1.40
C ASN A 67 -3.94 -12.51 0.98
N GLY A 68 -3.64 -12.40 -0.32
CA GLY A 68 -2.85 -11.30 -0.86
C GLY A 68 -3.48 -9.93 -0.57
N ALA A 69 -4.79 -9.80 -0.76
CA ALA A 69 -5.54 -8.59 -0.40
C ALA A 69 -5.49 -8.32 1.11
N GLY A 70 -5.66 -9.35 1.95
CA GLY A 70 -5.54 -9.24 3.41
C GLY A 70 -4.18 -8.68 3.85
N ILE A 71 -3.08 -9.23 3.32
CA ILE A 71 -1.72 -8.75 3.59
C ILE A 71 -1.57 -7.30 3.11
N ALA A 72 -1.97 -7.00 1.87
CA ALA A 72 -1.86 -5.65 1.29
C ALA A 72 -2.60 -4.60 2.15
N THR A 73 -3.82 -4.92 2.57
CA THR A 73 -4.65 -4.06 3.44
C THR A 73 -3.99 -3.85 4.80
N ALA A 74 -3.64 -4.94 5.50
CA ALA A 74 -3.09 -4.89 6.84
C ALA A 74 -1.83 -4.02 6.88
N TRP A 75 -0.89 -4.27 5.96
CA TRP A 75 0.38 -3.55 5.96
C TRP A 75 0.30 -2.14 5.40
N SER A 76 -0.65 -1.83 4.51
CA SER A 76 -0.93 -0.45 4.12
C SER A 76 -1.45 0.36 5.32
N LEU A 77 -2.36 -0.22 6.12
CA LEU A 77 -2.84 0.41 7.35
C LEU A 77 -1.74 0.54 8.41
N SER A 78 -0.88 -0.48 8.58
CA SER A 78 0.27 -0.39 9.48
C SER A 78 1.23 0.73 9.08
N TRP A 79 1.54 0.86 7.78
CA TRP A 79 2.38 1.96 7.28
C TRP A 79 1.74 3.32 7.61
N ALA A 80 0.45 3.49 7.30
CA ALA A 80 -0.27 4.73 7.57
C ALA A 80 -0.28 5.06 9.07
N PHE A 81 -0.59 4.09 9.92
CA PHE A 81 -0.61 4.26 11.37
C PHE A 81 0.76 4.73 11.91
N LEU A 82 1.85 4.14 11.42
CA LEU A 82 3.20 4.44 11.90
C LEU A 82 3.79 5.74 11.32
N HIS A 83 3.36 6.14 10.11
CA HIS A 83 4.10 7.14 9.33
C HIS A 83 3.25 8.32 8.81
N ALA A 84 1.91 8.21 8.74
CA ALA A 84 1.07 9.27 8.17
C ALA A 84 1.24 10.62 8.87
N LYS A 85 1.28 10.64 10.21
CA LYS A 85 1.51 11.88 10.97
C LYS A 85 2.80 12.58 10.57
N LYS A 86 3.91 11.82 10.46
CA LYS A 86 5.22 12.39 10.05
C LYS A 86 5.19 12.86 8.60
N ALA A 87 4.55 12.09 7.72
CA ALA A 87 4.40 12.46 6.31
C ALA A 87 3.64 13.79 6.16
N ILE A 88 2.48 13.93 6.81
CA ILE A 88 1.63 15.13 6.77
C ILE A 88 2.39 16.33 7.38
N LEU A 89 2.96 16.16 8.58
CA LEU A 89 3.64 17.26 9.28
C LEU A 89 4.93 17.71 8.58
N SER A 90 5.56 16.85 7.77
CA SER A 90 6.73 17.24 6.98
C SER A 90 6.44 18.30 5.92
N ARG A 91 5.18 18.38 5.45
CA ARG A 91 4.75 19.23 4.33
C ARG A 91 5.60 19.06 3.07
N LYS A 92 6.22 17.88 2.88
CA LYS A 92 7.04 17.57 1.70
C LYS A 92 6.22 16.75 0.70
N PRO A 93 6.39 17.00 -0.61
CA PRO A 93 5.58 16.32 -1.63
C PRO A 93 5.82 14.81 -1.66
N LEU A 94 7.07 14.35 -1.51
CA LEU A 94 7.42 12.93 -1.58
C LEU A 94 6.73 12.05 -0.51
N PRO A 95 6.84 12.34 0.81
CA PRO A 95 6.16 11.52 1.81
C PRO A 95 4.63 11.66 1.76
N ILE A 96 4.09 12.81 1.32
CA ILE A 96 2.65 12.97 1.10
C ILE A 96 2.18 12.10 -0.07
N ALA A 97 2.92 12.06 -1.17
CA ALA A 97 2.63 11.21 -2.31
C ALA A 97 2.69 9.72 -1.92
N LEU A 98 3.69 9.32 -1.13
CA LEU A 98 3.79 7.96 -0.61
C LEU A 98 2.61 7.61 0.29
N LEU A 99 2.21 8.50 1.22
CA LEU A 99 0.99 8.31 2.01
C LEU A 99 -0.24 8.15 1.12
N GLY A 100 -0.39 8.97 0.08
CA GLY A 100 -1.49 8.85 -0.88
C GLY A 100 -1.51 7.48 -1.58
N ALA A 101 -0.35 6.99 -2.02
CA ALA A 101 -0.24 5.68 -2.65
C ALA A 101 -0.58 4.52 -1.69
N VAL A 102 -0.16 4.63 -0.42
CA VAL A 102 -0.50 3.68 0.65
C VAL A 102 -2.00 3.68 0.91
N THR A 103 -2.62 4.85 1.08
CA THR A 103 -4.06 4.98 1.30
C THR A 103 -4.87 4.45 0.11
N ALA A 104 -4.43 4.71 -1.12
CA ALA A 104 -5.07 4.17 -2.32
C ALA A 104 -5.05 2.63 -2.34
N ASN A 105 -3.94 2.00 -1.96
CA ASN A 105 -3.86 0.54 -1.87
C ASN A 105 -4.69 -0.02 -0.72
N ALA A 106 -4.70 0.62 0.45
CA ALA A 106 -5.60 0.26 1.54
C ALA A 106 -7.07 0.28 1.10
N TYR A 107 -7.45 1.23 0.25
CA TYR A 107 -8.80 1.29 -0.31
C TYR A 107 -9.06 0.19 -1.35
N VAL A 108 -8.16 0.00 -2.32
CA VAL A 108 -8.30 -1.00 -3.40
C VAL A 108 -8.43 -2.41 -2.82
N TYR A 109 -7.52 -2.82 -1.93
CA TYR A 109 -7.54 -4.17 -1.36
C TYR A 109 -8.47 -4.29 -0.15
N GLY A 110 -8.68 -3.22 0.61
CA GLY A 110 -9.45 -3.25 1.86
C GLY A 110 -10.90 -3.63 1.67
N LYS A 111 -11.53 -3.20 0.57
CA LYS A 111 -12.90 -3.61 0.25
C LYS A 111 -13.00 -5.12 0.06
N LYS A 112 -12.06 -5.73 -0.68
CA LYS A 112 -12.01 -7.18 -0.85
C LYS A 112 -11.75 -7.88 0.47
N THR A 113 -10.79 -7.40 1.27
CA THR A 113 -10.53 -7.93 2.62
C THR A 113 -11.78 -7.93 3.49
N LEU A 114 -12.58 -6.86 3.47
CA LEU A 114 -13.82 -6.79 4.25
C LEU A 114 -14.89 -7.78 3.77
N LYS A 115 -15.08 -7.91 2.44
CA LYS A 115 -16.00 -8.90 1.84
C LYS A 115 -15.63 -10.34 2.20
N VAL A 116 -14.35 -10.70 2.06
CA VAL A 116 -13.85 -12.06 2.37
C VAL A 116 -14.10 -12.42 3.84
N ASN A 117 -14.04 -11.44 4.74
CA ASN A 117 -14.30 -11.64 6.17
C ASN A 117 -15.78 -11.48 6.58
N GLY A 118 -16.70 -11.27 5.63
CA GLY A 118 -18.14 -11.16 5.89
C GLY A 118 -18.58 -9.85 6.57
N TYR A 119 -17.75 -8.80 6.48
CA TYR A 119 -18.11 -7.47 6.99
C TYR A 119 -18.87 -6.60 5.97
N LEU A 120 -18.81 -6.97 4.69
CA LEU A 120 -19.50 -6.34 3.55
C LEU A 120 -20.23 -7.39 2.72
#